data_AF-A0A1Q7VUV6-F1
#
_entry.id   AF-A0A1Q7VUV6-F1
#
_cell.length_a   1.000
_cell.length_b   1.000
_cell.length_c   1.000
_cell.angle_alpha   90.00
_cell.angle_beta   90.00
_cell.angle_gamma   90.00
#
_symmetry.space_group_name_H-M   'P 1'
#
loop_
_entity.id
_entity.type
_entity.pdbx_description
1 polymer ?
#
loop_
_entity_poly.entity_id
_entity_poly.type
_entity_poly.pdbx_seq_one_letter_code
_entity_poly.pdbx_strand_id
1 'polypeptide(L)'
;MTLAAVRAAAEREPVEAFGNTPGLVRVRDIVLLDIDGDGSPEAFVWIVPKFQQTPTVLVYTYDQQRGARRLLEGLVPGKLQRASGHLVDDHTLGFGVDMTVGGDGRPVDFDRLIAAGVAHNMSLVRYKTFLHTDGRTGFVMFVDLSDRTLPSSTTKTCESFEFSPIEGLVAGPLAGTRTRYLIALTTSDVTIYRFHRIRPNGTIDKESWILPRAPEVTGVELSPTGEVVLRTRNGQAVPLAAP
;
A
#
# COMPACT_ATOMS: atom_id res chain seq x y z
N MET A 1 20.22 7.54 2.45
CA MET A 1 18.86 8.11 2.40
C MET A 1 18.64 9.06 3.57
N THR A 2 18.02 10.23 3.36
CA THR A 2 17.60 11.12 4.46
C THR A 2 16.08 11.04 4.63
N LEU A 3 15.61 10.54 5.78
CA LEU A 3 14.18 10.44 6.12
C LEU A 3 13.44 11.78 5.95
N ALA A 4 14.12 12.89 6.27
CA ALA A 4 13.59 14.24 6.10
C ALA A 4 13.30 14.58 4.63
N ALA A 5 14.15 14.17 3.68
CA ALA A 5 13.92 14.44 2.26
C ALA A 5 12.75 13.61 1.72
N VAL A 6 12.64 12.34 2.12
CA VAL A 6 11.51 11.48 1.75
C VAL A 6 10.20 12.04 2.30
N ARG A 7 10.17 12.45 3.59
CA ARG A 7 9.00 13.08 4.20
C ARG A 7 8.59 14.34 3.44
N ALA A 8 9.55 15.23 3.17
CA ALA A 8 9.29 16.47 2.46
C ALA A 8 8.79 16.24 1.02
N ALA A 9 9.30 15.22 0.33
CA ALA A 9 8.79 14.83 -0.99
C ALA A 9 7.34 14.34 -0.89
N ALA A 10 7.06 13.38 -0.01
CA ALA A 10 5.73 12.80 0.13
C ALA A 10 4.65 13.79 0.58
N GLU A 11 4.98 14.76 1.43
CA GLU A 11 4.02 15.80 1.88
C GLU A 11 3.78 16.91 0.84
N ARG A 12 4.63 17.01 -0.20
CA ARG A 12 4.51 17.99 -1.28
C ARG A 12 3.99 17.40 -2.59
N GLU A 13 4.09 16.08 -2.76
CA GLU A 13 3.51 15.40 -3.92
C GLU A 13 1.98 15.53 -3.92
N PRO A 14 1.36 15.85 -5.06
CA PRO A 14 -0.09 15.99 -5.20
C PRO A 14 -0.77 14.61 -5.35
N VAL A 15 -0.60 13.73 -4.36
CA VAL A 15 -1.01 12.31 -4.37
C VAL A 15 -2.52 12.11 -4.63
N GLU A 16 -3.34 13.07 -4.22
CA GLU A 16 -4.81 13.05 -4.33
C GLU A 16 -5.36 14.28 -5.08
N ALA A 17 -4.62 14.82 -6.05
CA ALA A 17 -5.03 16.05 -6.72
C ALA A 17 -6.06 15.76 -7.81
N PHE A 18 -7.33 16.02 -7.52
CA PHE A 18 -8.42 15.94 -8.50
C PHE A 18 -8.84 17.34 -8.96
N GLY A 19 -8.85 17.56 -10.27
CA GLY A 19 -9.15 18.86 -10.87
C GLY A 19 -8.22 19.96 -10.35
N ASN A 20 -8.77 20.98 -9.69
CA ASN A 20 -8.02 22.11 -9.13
C ASN A 20 -7.63 21.93 -7.65
N THR A 21 -7.87 20.74 -7.07
CA THR A 21 -7.57 20.49 -5.65
C THR A 21 -6.09 20.12 -5.48
N PRO A 22 -5.34 20.74 -4.54
CA PRO A 22 -3.90 20.47 -4.36
C PRO A 22 -3.53 19.03 -4.00
N GLY A 23 -4.46 18.26 -3.45
CA GLY A 23 -4.30 16.81 -3.31
C GLY A 23 -3.21 16.31 -2.36
N LEU A 24 -2.85 17.10 -1.35
CA LEU A 24 -1.77 16.73 -0.42
C LEU A 24 -2.24 15.75 0.66
N VAL A 25 -1.32 14.87 1.05
CA VAL A 25 -1.50 13.83 2.07
C VAL A 25 -0.64 14.08 3.30
N ARG A 26 -1.09 13.60 4.46
CA ARG A 26 -0.32 13.67 5.71
C ARG A 26 0.51 12.41 5.89
N VAL A 27 1.82 12.56 6.13
CA VAL A 27 2.70 11.44 6.50
C VAL A 27 2.62 11.16 7.99
N ARG A 28 2.27 9.93 8.36
CA ARG A 28 2.28 9.43 9.75
C ARG A 28 3.65 8.96 10.15
N ASP A 29 4.18 7.99 9.43
CA ASP A 29 5.45 7.35 9.75
C ASP A 29 6.20 6.92 8.49
N ILE A 30 7.50 6.65 8.63
CA ILE A 30 8.36 6.18 7.55
C ILE A 30 9.20 5.02 8.07
N VAL A 31 9.02 3.86 7.46
CA VAL A 31 9.77 2.64 7.77
C VAL A 31 10.76 2.35 6.66
N LEU A 32 11.99 1.97 7.02
CA LEU A 32 13.04 1.66 6.06
C LEU A 32 13.25 0.16 5.93
N LEU A 33 13.30 -0.34 4.70
CA LEU A 33 13.56 -1.74 4.41
C LEU A 33 14.19 -1.85 3.02
N ASP A 34 15.35 -2.49 2.95
CA ASP A 34 15.99 -2.89 1.70
C ASP A 34 15.27 -4.13 1.15
N ILE A 35 14.55 -3.96 0.05
CA ILE A 35 13.66 -4.98 -0.51
C ILE A 35 14.22 -5.71 -1.75
N ASP A 36 15.33 -5.25 -2.30
CA ASP A 36 16.00 -5.89 -3.44
C ASP A 36 17.46 -6.29 -3.15
N GLY A 37 17.97 -5.97 -1.96
CA GLY A 37 19.26 -6.40 -1.45
C GLY A 37 20.44 -5.58 -1.95
N ASP A 38 20.20 -4.37 -2.48
CA ASP A 38 21.25 -3.50 -3.03
C ASP A 38 22.00 -2.68 -1.96
N GLY A 39 21.58 -2.77 -0.69
CA GLY A 39 22.17 -2.04 0.44
C GLY A 39 21.63 -0.62 0.62
N SER A 40 20.67 -0.19 -0.20
CA SER A 40 20.01 1.12 -0.20
C SER A 40 18.54 0.95 0.14
N PRO A 41 18.14 1.07 1.42
CA PRO A 41 16.78 0.77 1.81
C PRO A 41 15.74 1.69 1.17
N GLU A 42 14.62 1.11 0.74
CA GLU A 42 13.41 1.83 0.38
C GLU A 42 12.73 2.40 1.61
N ALA A 43 12.06 3.54 1.43
CA ALA A 43 11.21 4.15 2.44
C ALA A 43 9.72 3.85 2.17
N PHE A 44 9.11 3.15 3.12
CA PHE A 44 7.69 2.87 3.19
C PHE A 44 7.01 3.97 4.01
N VAL A 45 6.36 4.88 3.30
CA VAL A 45 5.76 6.10 3.84
C VAL A 45 4.28 5.86 4.10
N TRP A 46 3.91 5.70 5.38
CA TRP A 46 2.52 5.59 5.78
C TRP A 46 1.85 6.96 5.74
N ILE A 47 0.79 7.08 4.93
CA ILE A 47 -0.01 8.29 4.78
C ILE A 47 -1.44 8.14 5.32
N VAL A 48 -2.12 9.28 5.53
CA VAL A 48 -3.57 9.31 5.76
C VAL A 48 -4.26 9.78 4.48
N PRO A 49 -4.87 8.88 3.71
CA PRO A 49 -5.63 9.25 2.51
C PRO A 49 -6.96 9.93 2.87
N LYS A 50 -7.49 10.70 1.92
CA LYS A 50 -8.86 11.25 1.95
C LYS A 50 -9.78 10.56 0.95
N PHE A 51 -9.22 9.83 -0.01
CA PHE A 51 -9.96 9.11 -1.04
C PHE A 51 -9.87 7.61 -0.85
N GLN A 52 -10.96 6.90 -1.19
CA GLN A 52 -11.09 5.45 -0.97
C GLN A 52 -10.01 4.64 -1.71
N GLN A 53 -9.64 5.09 -2.91
CA GLN A 53 -8.72 4.38 -3.80
C GLN A 53 -7.26 4.85 -3.67
N THR A 54 -6.94 5.71 -2.71
CA THR A 54 -5.54 6.10 -2.45
C THR A 54 -4.87 5.08 -1.52
N PRO A 55 -3.70 4.52 -1.88
CA PRO A 55 -2.98 3.56 -1.04
C PRO A 55 -2.56 4.21 0.27
N THR A 56 -2.52 3.42 1.33
CA THR A 56 -2.15 3.91 2.67
C THR A 56 -0.64 3.93 2.89
N VAL A 57 0.14 3.26 2.02
CA VAL A 57 1.62 3.30 2.04
C VAL A 57 2.15 3.62 0.65
N LEU A 58 2.97 4.66 0.56
CA LEU A 58 3.76 4.99 -0.63
C LEU A 58 5.19 4.45 -0.46
N VAL A 59 5.84 4.06 -1.55
CA VAL A 59 7.21 3.54 -1.50
C VAL A 59 8.16 4.47 -2.25
N TYR A 60 9.28 4.82 -1.62
CA TYR A 60 10.28 5.71 -2.20
C TYR A 60 11.66 5.06 -2.21
N THR A 61 12.36 5.23 -3.32
CA THR A 61 13.81 5.06 -3.41
C THR A 61 14.49 6.40 -3.16
N TYR A 62 15.76 6.40 -2.80
CA TYR A 62 16.54 7.63 -2.65
C TYR A 62 17.92 7.45 -3.26
N ASP A 63 18.26 8.35 -4.18
CA ASP A 63 19.61 8.49 -4.72
C ASP A 63 20.14 9.89 -4.38
N GLN A 64 21.45 10.01 -4.15
CA GLN A 64 22.07 11.30 -3.81
C GLN A 64 21.98 12.32 -4.96
N GLN A 65 21.99 11.86 -6.21
CA GLN A 65 21.94 12.74 -7.39
C GLN A 65 20.51 13.16 -7.72
N ARG A 66 19.55 12.24 -7.58
CA ARG A 66 18.15 12.41 -8.02
C ARG A 66 17.18 12.71 -6.88
N GLY A 67 17.60 12.60 -5.62
CA GLY A 67 16.76 12.76 -4.45
C GLY A 67 15.80 11.59 -4.22
N ALA A 68 14.76 11.84 -3.43
CA ALA A 68 13.70 10.87 -3.19
C ALA A 68 12.85 10.70 -4.46
N ARG A 69 12.64 9.46 -4.88
CA ARG A 69 11.81 9.10 -6.03
C ARG A 69 10.84 8.02 -5.63
N ARG A 70 9.55 8.30 -5.78
CA ARG A 70 8.52 7.31 -5.53
C ARG A 70 8.57 6.18 -6.57
N LEU A 71 8.30 4.97 -6.11
CA LEU A 71 7.97 3.84 -6.97
C LEU A 71 6.55 3.97 -7.52
N LEU A 72 6.28 3.29 -8.63
CA LEU A 72 4.95 3.31 -9.23
C LEU A 72 3.92 2.66 -8.30
N GLU A 73 4.32 1.58 -7.65
CA GLU A 73 3.41 0.80 -6.80
C GLU A 73 3.33 1.32 -5.36
N GLY A 74 2.09 1.51 -4.89
CA GLY A 74 1.76 1.72 -3.47
C GLY A 74 1.23 0.44 -2.82
N LEU A 75 1.23 0.38 -1.48
CA LEU A 75 0.71 -0.77 -0.74
C LEU A 75 -0.57 -0.42 0.01
N VAL A 76 -1.44 -1.43 0.10
CA VAL A 76 -2.69 -1.40 0.86
C VAL A 76 -2.70 -2.58 1.83
N PRO A 77 -2.25 -2.36 3.07
CA PRO A 77 -2.41 -3.35 4.12
C PRO A 77 -3.87 -3.62 4.46
N GLY A 78 -4.11 -4.87 4.80
CA GLY A 78 -5.34 -5.36 5.39
C GLY A 78 -6.40 -5.76 4.39
N LYS A 79 -7.54 -6.18 4.95
CA LYS A 79 -8.72 -6.54 4.16
C LYS A 79 -9.38 -5.28 3.60
N LEU A 80 -10.16 -5.45 2.54
CA LEU A 80 -11.12 -4.45 2.12
C LEU A 80 -12.22 -4.36 3.18
N GLN A 81 -12.49 -3.16 3.68
CA GLN A 81 -13.50 -2.91 4.70
C GLN A 81 -14.72 -2.27 4.05
N ARG A 82 -15.90 -2.43 4.63
CA ARG A 82 -17.08 -1.70 4.17
C ARG A 82 -16.81 -0.20 4.23
N ALA A 83 -17.22 0.54 3.21
CA ALA A 83 -17.07 1.99 3.17
C ALA A 83 -17.74 2.62 4.40
N SER A 84 -16.98 3.41 5.15
CA SER A 84 -17.45 4.10 6.36
C SER A 84 -18.15 5.43 6.05
N GLY A 85 -17.90 5.97 4.84
CA GLY A 85 -18.34 7.31 4.44
C GLY A 85 -17.38 8.43 4.88
N HIS A 86 -16.27 8.10 5.55
CA HIS A 86 -15.24 9.08 5.91
C HIS A 86 -14.30 9.43 4.76
N LEU A 87 -14.13 8.52 3.80
CA LEU A 87 -13.31 8.73 2.61
C LEU A 87 -14.19 9.07 1.41
N VAL A 88 -13.68 9.97 0.58
CA VAL A 88 -14.33 10.39 -0.67
C VAL A 88 -14.21 9.27 -1.70
N ASP A 89 -15.35 8.91 -2.29
CA ASP A 89 -15.42 8.05 -3.47
C ASP A 89 -15.25 8.91 -4.73
N ASP A 90 -14.23 8.62 -5.53
CA ASP A 90 -13.93 9.38 -6.75
C ASP A 90 -14.90 9.10 -7.91
N HIS A 91 -15.72 8.05 -7.83
CA HIS A 91 -16.86 7.86 -8.74
C HIS A 91 -17.87 9.00 -8.59
N THR A 92 -18.11 9.46 -7.36
CA THR A 92 -19.05 10.55 -7.08
C THR A 92 -18.61 11.90 -7.67
N LEU A 93 -17.32 12.01 -8.00
CA LEU A 93 -16.71 13.19 -8.60
C LEU A 93 -16.55 13.05 -10.12
N GLY A 94 -16.94 11.91 -10.70
CA GLY A 94 -16.77 11.62 -12.13
C GLY A 94 -15.32 11.39 -12.55
N PHE A 95 -14.42 11.12 -11.60
CA PHE A 95 -13.00 10.87 -11.87
C PHE A 95 -12.62 9.40 -11.78
N GLY A 96 -13.42 8.56 -11.13
CA GLY A 96 -13.23 7.12 -11.00
C GLY A 96 -14.03 6.32 -12.03
N VAL A 97 -13.43 5.26 -12.57
CA VAL A 97 -14.06 4.29 -13.48
C VAL A 97 -13.63 2.88 -13.11
N ASP A 98 -14.60 2.01 -12.91
CA ASP A 98 -14.38 0.57 -12.72
C ASP A 98 -14.62 -0.21 -14.03
N MET A 99 -13.67 -1.08 -14.35
CA MET A 99 -13.65 -1.85 -15.60
C MET A 99 -13.46 -3.34 -15.31
N THR A 100 -14.32 -4.18 -15.88
CA THR A 100 -14.07 -5.63 -15.89
C THR A 100 -13.02 -5.96 -16.95
N VAL A 101 -11.98 -6.71 -16.57
CA VAL A 101 -10.90 -7.11 -17.48
C VAL A 101 -10.82 -8.64 -17.53
N GLY A 102 -10.56 -9.20 -18.72
CA GLY A 102 -10.47 -10.65 -18.92
C GLY A 102 -11.81 -11.39 -18.96
N GLY A 103 -12.92 -10.67 -19.16
CA GLY A 103 -14.27 -11.27 -19.28
C GLY A 103 -14.46 -12.17 -20.50
N ASP A 104 -13.54 -12.12 -21.47
CA ASP A 104 -13.50 -12.95 -22.67
C ASP A 104 -12.67 -14.24 -22.51
N GLY A 105 -12.15 -14.50 -21.30
CA GLY A 105 -11.35 -15.69 -20.97
C GLY A 105 -9.90 -15.64 -21.46
N ARG A 106 -9.45 -14.51 -22.05
CA ARG A 106 -8.06 -14.35 -22.48
C ARG A 106 -7.19 -13.88 -21.32
N PRO A 107 -5.92 -14.34 -21.25
CA PRO A 107 -4.95 -13.78 -20.31
C PRO A 107 -4.82 -12.27 -20.53
N VAL A 108 -4.88 -11.53 -19.43
CA VAL A 108 -4.73 -10.08 -19.42
C VAL A 108 -3.25 -9.74 -19.25
N ASP A 109 -2.69 -8.98 -20.20
CA ASP A 109 -1.35 -8.42 -20.09
C ASP A 109 -1.38 -7.16 -19.20
N PHE A 110 -1.19 -7.38 -17.89
CA PHE A 110 -1.22 -6.29 -16.91
C PHE A 110 -0.04 -5.34 -17.05
N ASP A 111 1.14 -5.78 -17.48
CA ASP A 111 2.28 -4.89 -17.69
C ASP A 111 1.99 -3.87 -18.79
N ARG A 112 1.32 -4.30 -19.86
CA ARG A 112 0.87 -3.40 -20.92
C ARG A 112 -0.22 -2.43 -20.44
N LEU A 113 -1.16 -2.88 -19.60
CA LEU A 113 -2.18 -2.00 -19.02
C LEU A 113 -1.57 -0.95 -18.09
N ILE A 114 -0.60 -1.35 -17.25
CA ILE A 114 0.15 -0.44 -16.38
C ILE A 114 0.90 0.59 -17.22
N ALA A 115 1.61 0.16 -18.26
CA ALA A 115 2.33 1.06 -19.15
C ALA A 115 1.39 2.05 -19.86
N ALA A 116 0.20 1.61 -20.29
CA ALA A 116 -0.81 2.48 -20.88
C ALA A 116 -1.35 3.48 -19.85
N GLY A 117 -1.65 3.05 -18.62
CA GLY A 117 -2.07 3.94 -17.53
C GLY A 117 -1.04 5.04 -17.28
N VAL A 118 0.24 4.69 -17.17
CA VAL A 118 1.34 5.65 -17.01
C VAL A 118 1.43 6.62 -18.20
N ALA A 119 1.37 6.12 -19.44
CA ALA A 119 1.45 6.96 -20.63
C ALA A 119 0.28 7.97 -20.74
N HIS A 120 -0.87 7.63 -20.16
CA HIS A 120 -2.06 8.48 -20.15
C HIS A 120 -2.30 9.19 -18.81
N ASN A 121 -1.33 9.14 -17.90
CA ASN A 121 -1.41 9.74 -16.57
C ASN A 121 -2.66 9.30 -15.76
N MET A 122 -2.98 8.01 -15.82
CA MET A 122 -4.09 7.38 -15.11
C MET A 122 -3.55 6.46 -14.00
N SER A 123 -4.09 6.63 -12.79
CA SER A 123 -3.79 5.74 -11.66
C SER A 123 -4.63 4.47 -11.76
N LEU A 124 -4.06 3.33 -11.38
CA LEU A 124 -4.69 2.01 -11.51
C LEU A 124 -4.69 1.26 -10.18
N VAL A 125 -5.83 0.69 -9.82
CA VAL A 125 -5.93 -0.30 -8.73
C VAL A 125 -6.45 -1.61 -9.32
N ARG A 126 -5.68 -2.67 -9.17
CA ARG A 126 -6.05 -4.00 -9.63
C ARG A 126 -6.71 -4.79 -8.53
N TYR A 127 -7.98 -5.11 -8.72
CA TYR A 127 -8.71 -6.05 -7.88
C TYR A 127 -8.73 -7.45 -8.50
N LYS A 128 -9.18 -8.43 -7.71
CA LYS A 128 -9.29 -9.83 -8.15
C LYS A 128 -10.14 -10.03 -9.41
N THR A 129 -11.19 -9.21 -9.60
CA THR A 129 -12.18 -9.40 -10.67
C THR A 129 -12.40 -8.17 -11.57
N PHE A 130 -11.77 -7.04 -11.27
CA PHE A 130 -11.91 -5.78 -12.00
C PHE A 130 -10.69 -4.87 -11.79
N LEU A 131 -10.59 -3.81 -12.59
CA LEU A 131 -9.65 -2.71 -12.39
C LEU A 131 -10.44 -1.45 -12.04
N HIS A 132 -9.91 -0.66 -11.13
CA HIS A 132 -10.30 0.71 -10.95
C HIS A 132 -9.24 1.61 -11.61
N THR A 133 -9.70 2.66 -12.28
CA THR A 133 -8.83 3.74 -12.74
C THR A 133 -9.41 5.07 -12.34
N ASP A 134 -8.53 6.02 -12.01
CA ASP A 134 -8.95 7.38 -11.77
C ASP A 134 -8.05 8.42 -12.46
N GLY A 135 -8.65 9.59 -12.70
CA GLY A 135 -8.03 10.73 -13.36
C GLY A 135 -7.32 11.70 -12.42
N ARG A 136 -6.83 11.26 -11.26
CA ARG A 136 -6.06 12.16 -10.39
C ARG A 136 -4.86 12.74 -11.14
N THR A 137 -4.72 14.05 -11.06
CA THR A 137 -3.69 14.84 -11.72
C THR A 137 -2.43 14.92 -10.86
N GLY A 138 -1.27 15.13 -11.49
CA GLY A 138 0.00 15.31 -10.77
C GLY A 138 0.60 14.03 -10.17
N PHE A 139 -0.09 12.89 -10.27
CA PHE A 139 0.36 11.64 -9.70
C PHE A 139 -0.18 10.42 -10.47
N VAL A 140 0.69 9.44 -10.71
CA VAL A 140 0.32 8.12 -11.24
C VAL A 140 0.76 7.05 -10.26
N MET A 141 -0.14 6.13 -9.96
CA MET A 141 0.19 4.94 -9.17
C MET A 141 -0.38 3.67 -9.76
N PHE A 142 0.17 2.57 -9.27
CA PHE A 142 -0.41 1.25 -9.37
C PHE A 142 -0.60 0.67 -7.97
N VAL A 143 -1.64 -0.13 -7.77
CA VAL A 143 -1.82 -0.96 -6.57
C VAL A 143 -2.29 -2.33 -7.02
N ASP A 144 -1.58 -3.39 -6.65
CA ASP A 144 -2.04 -4.77 -6.89
C ASP A 144 -2.71 -5.38 -5.66
N LEU A 145 -4.02 -5.60 -5.76
CA LEU A 145 -4.91 -6.27 -4.81
C LEU A 145 -5.56 -7.51 -5.42
N SER A 146 -4.95 -8.10 -6.45
CA SER A 146 -5.46 -9.32 -7.08
C SER A 146 -5.49 -10.53 -6.14
N ASP A 147 -4.71 -10.50 -5.05
CA ASP A 147 -4.69 -11.50 -3.98
C ASP A 147 -5.76 -11.24 -2.90
N ARG A 148 -6.41 -10.07 -2.87
CA ARG A 148 -7.38 -9.69 -1.84
C ARG A 148 -8.74 -10.32 -2.07
N THR A 149 -9.35 -10.79 -0.99
CA THR A 149 -10.75 -11.23 -0.98
C THR A 149 -11.67 -10.00 -1.10
N LEU A 150 -12.58 -10.06 -2.07
CA LEU A 150 -13.62 -9.05 -2.25
C LEU A 150 -14.77 -9.27 -1.26
N PRO A 151 -15.56 -8.21 -0.93
CA PRO A 151 -16.73 -8.34 -0.06
C PRO A 151 -17.74 -9.41 -0.52
N SER A 152 -17.89 -9.59 -1.84
CA SER A 152 -18.63 -10.69 -2.44
C SER A 152 -17.93 -11.19 -3.72
N SER A 153 -18.22 -12.43 -4.12
CA SER A 153 -17.76 -12.97 -5.41
C SER A 153 -18.32 -12.23 -6.63
N THR A 154 -19.41 -11.47 -6.45
CA THR A 154 -20.08 -10.68 -7.48
C THR A 154 -19.66 -9.20 -7.48
N THR A 155 -18.74 -8.79 -6.60
CA THR A 155 -18.27 -7.40 -6.55
C THR A 155 -17.57 -7.03 -7.86
N LYS A 156 -18.01 -5.92 -8.46
CA LYS A 156 -17.51 -5.38 -9.74
C LYS A 156 -17.10 -3.91 -9.68
N THR A 157 -17.39 -3.25 -8.57
CA THR A 157 -17.06 -1.85 -8.33
C THR A 157 -16.46 -1.67 -6.94
N CYS A 158 -15.72 -0.60 -6.72
CA CYS A 158 -15.11 -0.30 -5.42
C CYS A 158 -15.91 0.64 -4.52
N GLU A 159 -17.03 1.21 -4.98
CA GLU A 159 -17.88 2.18 -4.25
C GLU A 159 -18.31 1.71 -2.84
N SER A 160 -18.42 0.39 -2.63
CA SER A 160 -18.96 -0.19 -1.40
C SER A 160 -17.90 -0.49 -0.32
N PHE A 161 -16.62 -0.27 -0.61
CA PHE A 161 -15.53 -0.62 0.29
C PHE A 161 -14.38 0.39 0.27
N GLU A 162 -13.57 0.35 1.33
CA GLU A 162 -12.41 1.19 1.52
C GLU A 162 -11.22 0.39 2.06
N PHE A 163 -10.06 1.01 2.02
CA PHE A 163 -8.84 0.43 2.56
C PHE A 163 -8.78 0.54 4.07
N SER A 164 -8.31 -0.54 4.72
CA SER A 164 -8.17 -0.59 6.17
C SER A 164 -7.23 0.52 6.68
N PRO A 165 -7.63 1.29 7.70
CA PRO A 165 -6.73 2.20 8.38
C PRO A 165 -5.59 1.43 9.07
N ILE A 166 -4.37 1.90 8.86
CA ILE A 166 -3.20 1.39 9.58
C ILE A 166 -3.18 1.99 11.00
N GLU A 167 -2.75 1.22 11.98
CA GLU A 167 -2.50 1.63 13.36
C GLU A 167 -1.02 1.53 13.74
N GLY A 168 -0.23 0.73 13.02
CA GLY A 168 1.21 0.65 13.18
C GLY A 168 1.88 0.02 11.97
N LEU A 169 3.10 0.46 11.68
CA LEU A 169 3.93 -0.04 10.58
C LEU A 169 5.33 -0.30 11.11
N VAL A 170 5.91 -1.46 10.84
CA VAL A 170 7.28 -1.80 11.25
C VAL A 170 7.93 -2.70 10.21
N ALA A 171 9.25 -2.67 10.13
CA ALA A 171 10.01 -3.64 9.32
C ALA A 171 11.09 -4.32 10.16
N GLY A 172 11.16 -5.65 10.05
CA GLY A 172 12.11 -6.45 10.79
C GLY A 172 11.94 -7.95 10.52
N PRO A 173 12.86 -8.78 11.05
CA PRO A 173 12.68 -10.22 11.07
C PRO A 173 11.48 -10.65 11.92
N LEU A 174 10.79 -11.69 11.47
CA LEU A 174 9.78 -12.39 12.27
C LEU A 174 10.45 -13.45 13.15
N ALA A 175 9.72 -13.95 14.14
CA ALA A 175 10.25 -14.92 15.09
C ALA A 175 10.82 -16.15 14.39
N GLY A 176 12.08 -16.49 14.71
CA GLY A 176 12.75 -17.69 14.17
C GLY A 176 13.23 -17.58 12.72
N THR A 177 13.19 -16.40 12.12
CA THR A 177 13.70 -16.16 10.75
C THR A 177 14.64 -14.95 10.70
N ARG A 178 15.55 -14.95 9.72
CA ARG A 178 16.39 -13.79 9.39
C ARG A 178 15.83 -12.95 8.26
N THR A 179 14.84 -13.47 7.53
CA THR A 179 14.15 -12.75 6.46
C THR A 179 13.46 -11.54 7.07
N ARG A 180 13.62 -10.37 6.45
CA ARG A 180 12.96 -9.15 6.88
C ARG A 180 11.64 -8.98 6.15
N TYR A 181 10.63 -8.50 6.87
CA TYR A 181 9.29 -8.27 6.37
C TYR A 181 8.88 -6.84 6.67
N LEU A 182 7.89 -6.33 5.96
CA LEU A 182 7.13 -5.14 6.36
C LEU A 182 5.80 -5.60 6.96
N ILE A 183 5.50 -5.15 8.17
CA ILE A 183 4.32 -5.55 8.93
C ILE A 183 3.48 -4.31 9.17
N ALA A 184 2.22 -4.40 8.81
CA ALA A 184 1.23 -3.37 9.07
C ALA A 184 0.12 -3.93 9.94
N LEU A 185 -0.07 -3.33 11.11
CA LEU A 185 -1.24 -3.56 11.95
C LEU A 185 -2.36 -2.63 11.47
N THR A 186 -3.53 -3.18 11.20
CA THR A 186 -4.75 -2.42 10.87
C THR A 186 -5.77 -2.58 11.99
N THR A 187 -6.90 -1.88 11.88
CA THR A 187 -8.03 -2.01 12.82
C THR A 187 -8.55 -3.45 12.97
N SER A 188 -8.39 -4.30 11.94
CA SER A 188 -8.97 -5.65 11.91
C SER A 188 -7.96 -6.80 11.78
N ASP A 189 -6.75 -6.53 11.31
CA ASP A 189 -5.81 -7.57 10.90
C ASP A 189 -4.35 -7.13 10.96
N VAL A 190 -3.46 -8.10 10.76
CA VAL A 190 -2.02 -7.91 10.61
C VAL A 190 -1.65 -8.34 9.20
N THR A 191 -1.11 -7.42 8.42
CA THR A 191 -0.59 -7.73 7.08
C THR A 191 0.92 -7.87 7.14
N ILE A 192 1.42 -8.96 6.59
CA ILE A 192 2.84 -9.27 6.47
C ILE A 192 3.19 -9.21 4.99
N TYR A 193 4.18 -8.41 4.62
CA TYR A 193 4.74 -8.37 3.28
C TYR A 193 6.14 -8.95 3.26
N ARG A 194 6.39 -9.79 2.25
CA ARG A 194 7.72 -10.19 1.84
C ARG A 194 7.97 -9.68 0.44
N PHE A 195 9.14 -9.09 0.22
CA PHE A 195 9.53 -8.54 -1.07
C PHE A 195 10.66 -9.34 -1.67
N HIS A 196 10.72 -9.35 -3.00
CA HIS A 196 11.75 -10.06 -3.75
C HIS A 196 12.62 -9.12 -4.56
N ARG A 197 12.02 -8.09 -5.18
CA ARG A 197 12.72 -7.10 -6.02
C ARG A 197 11.79 -5.96 -6.43
N ILE A 198 12.40 -4.86 -6.85
CA ILE A 198 11.75 -3.83 -7.64
C ILE A 198 11.81 -4.23 -9.13
N ARG A 199 10.68 -4.17 -9.82
CA ARG A 199 10.60 -4.46 -11.26
C ARG A 199 10.99 -3.23 -12.09
N PRO A 200 11.48 -3.40 -13.34
CA PRO A 200 11.93 -2.27 -14.17
C PRO A 200 10.86 -1.19 -14.44
N ASN A 201 9.58 -1.55 -14.39
CA ASN A 201 8.46 -0.61 -14.54
C ASN A 201 8.12 0.15 -13.23
N GLY A 202 8.88 -0.04 -12.15
CA GLY A 202 8.66 0.60 -10.85
C GLY A 202 7.59 -0.07 -9.98
N THR A 203 7.08 -1.24 -10.37
CA THR A 203 6.24 -2.10 -9.52
C THR A 203 7.09 -3.02 -8.64
N ILE A 204 6.47 -3.70 -7.68
CA ILE A 204 7.16 -4.47 -6.66
C ILE A 204 6.73 -5.95 -6.74
N ASP A 205 7.73 -6.83 -6.81
CA ASP A 205 7.53 -8.26 -6.74
C ASP A 205 7.42 -8.69 -5.25
N LYS A 206 6.22 -9.10 -4.83
CA LYS A 206 5.90 -9.29 -3.40
C LYS A 206 4.92 -10.43 -3.15
N GLU A 207 5.03 -11.01 -1.96
CA GLU A 207 4.04 -11.89 -1.33
C GLU A 207 3.40 -11.14 -0.15
N SER A 208 2.12 -11.42 0.11
CA SER A 208 1.47 -10.85 1.28
C SER A 208 0.50 -11.82 1.96
N TRP A 209 0.44 -11.75 3.29
CA TRP A 209 -0.44 -12.55 4.12
C TRP A 209 -1.21 -11.64 5.06
N ILE A 210 -2.51 -11.88 5.20
CA ILE A 210 -3.38 -11.14 6.12
C ILE A 210 -3.88 -12.08 7.20
N LEU A 211 -3.40 -11.85 8.42
CA LEU A 211 -3.77 -12.63 9.60
C LEU A 211 -4.81 -11.88 10.42
N PRO A 212 -5.81 -12.56 11.03
CA PRO A 212 -6.71 -11.92 11.97
C PRO A 212 -5.95 -11.25 13.12
N ARG A 213 -6.36 -10.04 13.50
CA ARG A 213 -5.85 -9.38 14.69
C ARG A 213 -6.53 -9.96 15.92
N ALA A 214 -5.75 -10.45 16.87
CA ALA A 214 -6.31 -10.88 18.15
C ALA A 214 -6.84 -9.65 18.94
N PRO A 215 -8.00 -9.73 19.61
CA PRO A 215 -8.66 -8.57 20.24
C PRO A 215 -7.82 -7.80 21.28
N GLU A 216 -6.86 -8.48 21.89
CA GLU A 216 -5.93 -7.93 22.87
C GLU A 216 -4.77 -7.16 22.24
N VAL A 217 -4.49 -7.33 20.94
CA VAL A 217 -3.38 -6.65 20.25
C VAL A 217 -3.72 -5.16 20.06
N THR A 218 -2.82 -4.28 20.49
CA THR A 218 -2.94 -2.83 20.45
C THR A 218 -1.80 -2.13 19.71
N GLY A 219 -0.75 -2.85 19.33
CA GLY A 219 0.39 -2.26 18.64
C GLY A 219 1.30 -3.29 17.97
N VAL A 220 2.23 -2.79 17.18
CA VAL A 220 3.29 -3.58 16.54
C VAL A 220 4.59 -2.79 16.62
N GLU A 221 5.70 -3.45 16.96
CA GLU A 221 7.01 -2.82 17.11
C GLU A 221 8.16 -3.84 16.99
N LEU A 222 9.40 -3.37 17.10
CA LEU A 222 10.57 -4.23 17.24
C LEU A 222 10.86 -4.51 18.72
N SER A 223 11.14 -5.76 19.05
CA SER A 223 11.71 -6.16 20.33
C SER A 223 13.12 -5.59 20.52
N PRO A 224 13.69 -5.65 21.74
CA PRO A 224 15.08 -5.31 21.97
C PRO A 224 16.08 -6.16 21.17
N THR A 225 15.68 -7.36 20.72
CA THR A 225 16.49 -8.25 19.86
C THR A 225 16.30 -7.95 18.37
N GLY A 226 15.43 -7.00 18.02
CA GLY A 226 15.16 -6.57 16.64
C GLY A 226 14.13 -7.41 15.90
N GLU A 227 13.45 -8.36 16.56
CA GLU A 227 12.35 -9.14 15.99
C GLU A 227 11.02 -8.38 16.10
N VAL A 228 10.12 -8.59 15.14
CA VAL A 228 8.80 -7.98 15.18
C VAL A 228 7.93 -8.67 16.23
N VAL A 229 7.31 -7.86 17.09
CA VAL A 229 6.38 -8.30 18.12
C VAL A 229 5.06 -7.53 18.04
N LEU A 230 3.97 -8.21 18.39
CA LEU A 230 2.68 -7.59 18.64
C LEU A 230 2.59 -7.19 20.11
N ARG A 231 2.22 -5.94 20.37
CA ARG A 231 1.94 -5.45 21.73
C ARG A 231 0.50 -5.68 22.07
N THR A 232 0.26 -6.24 23.25
CA THR A 232 -1.08 -6.48 23.78
C THR A 232 -1.47 -5.40 24.79
N ARG A 233 -2.77 -5.32 25.12
CA ARG A 233 -3.34 -4.35 26.08
C ARG A 233 -2.72 -4.43 27.48
N ASN A 234 -2.20 -5.59 27.89
CA ASN A 234 -1.51 -5.77 29.16
C ASN A 234 0.00 -5.46 29.09
N GLY A 235 0.49 -4.95 27.95
CA GLY A 235 1.89 -4.58 27.72
C GLY A 235 2.80 -5.73 27.29
N GLN A 236 2.30 -6.97 27.17
CA GLN A 236 3.10 -8.09 26.72
C GLN A 236 3.50 -7.93 25.25
N ALA A 237 4.72 -8.39 24.94
CA ALA A 237 5.20 -8.56 23.57
C ALA A 237 5.00 -10.02 23.16
N VAL A 238 4.21 -10.24 22.12
CA VAL A 238 3.99 -11.56 21.53
C VAL A 238 4.79 -11.62 20.22
N PRO A 239 5.75 -12.55 20.08
CA PRO A 239 6.48 -12.72 18.83
C PRO A 239 5.54 -13.03 17.66
N LEU A 240 5.72 -12.34 16.54
CA LEU A 240 4.97 -12.64 15.32
C LEU A 240 5.73 -13.71 14.53
N ALA A 241 5.09 -14.86 14.30
CA ALA A 241 5.67 -15.95 13.54
C ALA A 241 5.62 -15.68 12.02
N ALA A 242 6.57 -16.25 11.28
CA ALA A 242 6.52 -16.25 9.83
C ALA A 242 5.36 -17.11 9.30
N PRO A 243 4.69 -16.68 8.22
CA PRO A 243 3.59 -17.43 7.59
C PRO A 243 4.07 -18.67 6.81
#